data_AF-U1PTX2-F1
#
_entry.id   AF-U1PTX2-F1
#
_cell.length_a   1.000
_cell.length_b   1.000
_cell.length_c   1.000
_cell.angle_alpha   90.00
_cell.angle_beta   90.00
_cell.angle_gamma   90.00
#
_symmetry.space_group_name_H-M   'P 1'
#
loop_
_entity.id
_entity.type
_entity.pdbx_description
1 polymer ?
#
loop_
_entity_poly.entity_id
_entity_poly.type
_entity_poly.pdbx_seq_one_letter_code
_entity_poly.pdbx_strand_id
1 'polypeptide(L)'
;MTEINAETDAEVEEGNQDDNVTTQSRDYADQYTRNRSTDELTETKRGAVETVDSLLDKFDDDNLSGYNYAYLDEHTKREMRRSIIKAISIPGHQVPYASRPMPLARGWGTGGIQASLSLLGPDDTFKVIDQGSDESVNAANIRRLASNTADVETTTDTTNADIIQTRHRIPEEVLTDEQILVLQVPVTDPLRKVDGSDAANRRRHAHRNYGKMWVHLYETVVEWGEINIAARYPTMVAGRYLMDPSPIPRWDVPKLNHADSLFIFAAGREARIYAVPPHTSVEPLAFEDRTFQVERFPGASCHACGSTDTYLTEVETDDGSVYYSCNDASFCHKRQQKPELDRDHHLEQSTNRWGPKMSDPDSGDTVGDPE
;
A
#
# COMPACT_ATOMS: atom_id res chain seq x y z
N MET A 1 42.00 -49.43 -14.25
CA MET A 1 41.91 -50.03 -12.89
C MET A 1 41.28 -48.96 -12.02
N THR A 2 40.02 -49.01 -11.62
CA THR A 2 39.14 -50.17 -11.39
C THR A 2 37.69 -49.68 -11.49
N GLU A 3 36.85 -50.46 -12.17
CA GLU A 3 35.39 -50.33 -12.19
C GLU A 3 34.81 -50.70 -10.82
N ILE A 4 33.74 -50.03 -10.41
CA ILE A 4 32.65 -50.63 -9.62
C ILE A 4 31.33 -50.04 -10.12
N ASN A 5 30.52 -50.89 -10.75
CA ASN A 5 29.12 -50.66 -11.09
C ASN A 5 28.22 -50.78 -9.85
N ALA A 6 27.13 -50.01 -9.84
CA ALA A 6 25.85 -50.46 -9.28
C ALA A 6 24.72 -49.76 -10.04
N GLU A 7 24.04 -50.54 -10.87
CA GLU A 7 22.80 -50.21 -11.57
C GLU A 7 21.67 -49.90 -10.57
N THR A 8 20.75 -49.03 -10.96
CA THR A 8 19.32 -49.19 -10.68
C THR A 8 18.53 -48.45 -11.75
N ASP A 9 17.85 -49.24 -12.57
CA ASP A 9 16.92 -48.80 -13.61
C ASP A 9 15.65 -48.18 -13.00
N ALA A 10 15.22 -47.06 -13.56
CA ALA A 10 13.82 -46.66 -13.59
C ALA A 10 13.60 -45.80 -14.85
N GLU A 11 12.99 -46.42 -15.85
CA GLU A 11 12.53 -45.80 -17.09
C GLU A 11 11.52 -44.68 -16.78
N VAL A 12 11.72 -43.52 -17.40
CA VAL A 12 10.74 -42.42 -17.45
C VAL A 12 10.17 -42.42 -18.87
N GLU A 13 8.95 -42.93 -19.04
CA GLU A 13 8.18 -42.75 -20.26
C GLU A 13 7.57 -41.34 -20.29
N GLU A 14 7.87 -40.59 -21.34
CA GLU A 14 7.16 -39.36 -21.73
C GLU A 14 5.80 -39.74 -22.32
N GLY A 15 4.72 -39.28 -21.68
CA GLY A 15 3.35 -39.42 -22.15
C GLY A 15 2.61 -38.08 -22.10
N ASN A 16 2.38 -37.53 -23.30
CA ASN A 16 1.66 -36.30 -23.59
C ASN A 16 0.14 -36.50 -23.38
N GLN A 17 -0.55 -35.67 -22.57
CA GLN A 17 -2.03 -35.61 -22.57
C GLN A 17 -2.58 -34.33 -21.93
N ASP A 18 -2.82 -33.33 -22.79
CA ASP A 18 -3.92 -32.37 -22.61
C ASP A 18 -5.28 -33.08 -22.85
N ASP A 19 -6.35 -32.49 -22.31
CA ASP A 19 -7.78 -32.85 -22.43
C ASP A 19 -8.36 -33.92 -21.47
N ASN A 20 -8.77 -33.49 -20.25
CA ASN A 20 -10.13 -33.72 -19.69
C ASN A 20 -10.22 -33.33 -18.20
N VAL A 21 -10.54 -32.07 -17.92
CA VAL A 21 -11.02 -31.64 -16.58
C VAL A 21 -12.38 -30.95 -16.75
N THR A 22 -13.36 -31.65 -17.33
CA THR A 22 -14.75 -31.16 -17.38
C THR A 22 -15.81 -32.25 -17.16
N THR A 23 -15.47 -33.32 -16.44
CA THR A 23 -16.39 -34.47 -16.27
C THR A 23 -16.43 -35.07 -14.87
N GLN A 24 -15.88 -34.41 -13.85
CA GLN A 24 -16.02 -34.84 -12.44
C GLN A 24 -17.01 -34.00 -11.61
N SER A 25 -17.68 -33.01 -12.21
CA SER A 25 -18.60 -32.12 -11.48
C SER A 25 -20.09 -32.43 -11.71
N ARG A 26 -20.42 -33.54 -12.40
CA ARG A 26 -21.82 -33.91 -12.71
C ARG A 26 -22.38 -35.05 -11.86
N ASP A 27 -21.56 -35.88 -11.22
CA ASP A 27 -22.05 -37.07 -10.50
C ASP A 27 -22.39 -36.82 -9.01
N TYR A 28 -22.13 -35.63 -8.46
CA TYR A 28 -22.51 -35.30 -7.08
C TYR A 28 -23.92 -34.69 -6.95
N ALA A 29 -24.58 -34.34 -8.07
CA ALA A 29 -25.89 -33.68 -8.06
C ALA A 29 -27.08 -34.66 -8.15
N ASP A 30 -26.86 -35.91 -8.58
CA ASP A 30 -27.95 -36.85 -8.92
C ASP A 30 -28.37 -37.82 -7.79
N GLN A 31 -27.75 -37.74 -6.61
CA GLN A 31 -28.08 -38.64 -5.49
C GLN A 31 -29.16 -38.12 -4.53
N TYR A 32 -29.61 -36.87 -4.66
CA TYR A 32 -30.64 -36.30 -3.77
C TYR A 32 -32.06 -36.21 -4.37
N THR A 33 -32.26 -36.66 -5.62
CA THR A 33 -33.56 -36.56 -6.32
C THR A 33 -34.38 -37.85 -6.36
N ARG A 34 -33.99 -38.91 -5.65
CA ARG A 34 -34.79 -40.14 -5.54
C ARG A 34 -35.10 -40.52 -4.09
N ASN A 35 -35.98 -39.74 -3.46
CA ASN A 35 -36.92 -40.27 -2.47
C ASN A 35 -37.90 -39.18 -2.06
N ARG A 36 -39.05 -39.12 -2.74
CA ARG A 36 -40.28 -38.65 -2.08
C ARG A 36 -41.50 -39.28 -2.72
N SER A 37 -42.17 -40.06 -1.89
CA SER A 37 -43.50 -40.63 -2.08
C SER A 37 -44.53 -39.56 -2.42
N THR A 38 -45.48 -39.94 -3.26
CA THR A 38 -46.79 -39.32 -3.41
C THR A 38 -47.45 -39.12 -2.05
N ASP A 39 -47.79 -37.88 -1.69
CA ASP A 39 -49.08 -37.56 -1.09
C ASP A 39 -49.37 -36.04 -1.10
N GLU A 40 -50.61 -35.76 -1.52
CA GLU A 40 -51.47 -34.61 -1.27
C GLU A 40 -51.04 -33.18 -1.68
N LEU A 41 -51.59 -32.78 -2.83
CA LEU A 41 -51.89 -31.40 -3.22
C LEU A 41 -52.74 -30.71 -2.15
N THR A 42 -52.18 -29.73 -1.45
CA THR A 42 -52.93 -28.69 -0.72
C THR A 42 -52.44 -27.29 -1.09
N GLU A 43 -53.41 -26.38 -1.06
CA GLU A 43 -53.41 -25.08 -1.73
C GLU A 43 -52.30 -24.11 -1.35
N THR A 44 -52.02 -23.28 -2.36
CA THR A 44 -51.09 -22.18 -2.45
C THR A 44 -51.18 -21.18 -1.27
N LYS A 45 -50.10 -21.02 -0.51
CA LYS A 45 -49.68 -19.71 0.01
C LYS A 45 -48.43 -19.29 -0.75
N ARG A 46 -48.58 -18.34 -1.67
CA ARG A 46 -47.44 -17.59 -2.23
C ARG A 46 -46.77 -16.86 -1.07
N GLY A 47 -45.72 -17.44 -0.50
CA GLY A 47 -44.76 -16.70 0.31
C GLY A 47 -44.14 -15.62 -0.55
N ALA A 48 -44.02 -14.41 0.00
CA ALA A 48 -43.36 -13.30 -0.67
C ALA A 48 -41.99 -13.75 -1.19
N VAL A 49 -41.68 -13.41 -2.44
CA VAL A 49 -40.33 -13.57 -2.97
C VAL A 49 -39.45 -12.64 -2.14
N GLU A 50 -38.57 -13.21 -1.31
CA GLU A 50 -37.55 -12.41 -0.62
C GLU A 50 -36.71 -11.72 -1.70
N THR A 51 -36.79 -10.39 -1.72
CA THR A 51 -35.95 -9.57 -2.60
C THR A 51 -34.52 -9.64 -2.10
N VAL A 52 -33.56 -9.46 -3.00
CA VAL A 52 -32.14 -9.35 -2.63
C VAL A 52 -31.96 -8.28 -1.56
N ASP A 53 -32.68 -7.17 -1.65
CA ASP A 53 -32.70 -6.10 -0.64
C ASP A 53 -33.18 -6.61 0.73
N SER A 54 -34.25 -7.42 0.80
CA SER A 54 -34.74 -7.98 2.07
C SER A 54 -33.79 -9.02 2.69
N LEU A 55 -32.92 -9.62 1.89
CA LEU A 55 -31.85 -10.49 2.38
C LEU A 55 -30.67 -9.65 2.88
N LEU A 56 -30.33 -8.56 2.19
CA LEU A 56 -29.28 -7.62 2.61
C LEU A 56 -29.65 -6.90 3.91
N ASP A 57 -30.90 -6.46 4.08
CA ASP A 57 -31.41 -5.85 5.31
C ASP A 57 -31.30 -6.81 6.51
N LYS A 58 -31.43 -8.13 6.29
CA LYS A 58 -31.24 -9.15 7.34
C LYS A 58 -29.77 -9.36 7.73
N PHE A 59 -28.83 -8.98 6.87
CA PHE A 59 -27.39 -9.01 7.17
C PHE A 59 -26.89 -7.70 7.79
N ASP A 60 -27.62 -6.60 7.61
CA ASP A 60 -27.26 -5.29 8.18
C ASP A 60 -27.61 -5.19 9.68
N ASP A 61 -28.58 -5.96 10.17
CA ASP A 61 -29.09 -5.88 11.55
C ASP A 61 -28.46 -6.90 12.53
N ASP A 62 -27.65 -7.83 12.04
CA ASP A 62 -26.72 -8.59 12.90
C ASP A 62 -25.55 -7.66 13.23
N ASN A 63 -25.81 -6.75 14.18
CA ASN A 63 -24.80 -6.10 15.01
C ASN A 63 -23.64 -7.09 15.18
N LEU A 64 -22.40 -6.66 14.91
CA LEU A 64 -21.14 -7.40 15.09
C LEU A 64 -20.84 -7.78 16.56
N SER A 65 -21.88 -8.03 17.34
CA SER A 65 -21.93 -8.68 18.64
C SER A 65 -21.14 -10.00 18.59
N GLY A 66 -19.87 -9.91 18.98
CA GLY A 66 -18.96 -11.05 19.03
C GLY A 66 -17.53 -10.72 18.64
N TYR A 67 -17.29 -9.66 17.87
CA TYR A 67 -15.93 -9.20 17.60
C TYR A 67 -15.44 -8.23 18.69
N ASN A 68 -14.14 -8.24 18.94
CA ASN A 68 -13.52 -7.22 19.77
C ASN A 68 -13.54 -5.87 19.02
N TYR A 69 -13.45 -4.77 19.76
CA TYR A 69 -13.29 -3.44 19.17
C TYR A 69 -12.17 -3.45 18.13
N ALA A 70 -12.39 -2.86 16.95
CA ALA A 70 -11.47 -2.86 15.82
C ALA A 70 -11.02 -4.28 15.40
N TYR A 71 -11.91 -5.27 15.49
CA TYR A 71 -11.78 -6.66 15.06
C TYR A 71 -10.75 -7.52 15.82
N LEU A 72 -9.54 -7.01 16.03
CA LEU A 72 -8.40 -7.73 16.61
C LEU A 72 -8.56 -7.96 18.10
N ASP A 73 -8.12 -9.11 18.60
CA ASP A 73 -8.01 -9.36 20.03
C ASP A 73 -6.93 -8.47 20.70
N GLU A 74 -7.06 -8.27 22.02
CA GLU A 74 -6.15 -7.41 22.79
C GLU A 74 -4.70 -7.90 22.84
N HIS A 75 -4.45 -9.21 22.69
CA HIS A 75 -3.09 -9.74 22.65
C HIS A 75 -2.40 -9.37 21.32
N THR A 76 -3.14 -9.45 20.22
CA THR A 76 -2.69 -9.07 18.88
C THR A 76 -2.44 -7.56 18.82
N LYS A 77 -3.36 -6.73 19.33
CA LYS A 77 -3.14 -5.27 19.43
C LYS A 77 -1.92 -4.94 20.28
N ARG A 78 -1.77 -5.58 21.45
CA ARG A 78 -0.63 -5.35 22.35
C ARG A 78 0.69 -5.75 21.70
N GLU A 79 0.71 -6.83 20.92
CA GLU A 79 1.89 -7.25 20.18
C GLU A 79 2.25 -6.24 19.08
N MET A 80 1.26 -5.85 18.27
CA MET A 80 1.43 -4.83 17.23
C MET A 80 1.96 -3.52 17.81
N ARG A 81 1.35 -3.01 18.88
CA ARG A 81 1.77 -1.76 19.56
C ARG A 81 3.22 -1.82 20.07
N ARG A 82 3.65 -2.95 20.64
CA ARG A 82 5.07 -3.12 21.05
C ARG A 82 6.01 -3.07 19.85
N SER A 83 5.63 -3.71 18.75
CA SER A 83 6.41 -3.73 17.52
C SER A 83 6.48 -2.35 16.87
N ILE A 84 5.39 -1.56 16.91
CA ILE A 84 5.36 -0.15 16.50
C ILE A 84 6.33 0.69 17.36
N ILE A 85 6.27 0.58 18.69
CA ILE A 85 7.18 1.33 19.59
C ILE A 85 8.64 0.97 19.29
N LYS A 86 8.95 -0.31 19.00
CA LYS A 86 10.30 -0.72 18.59
C LYS A 86 10.70 -0.14 17.24
N ALA A 87 9.79 -0.10 16.27
CA ALA A 87 10.01 0.48 14.95
C ALA A 87 10.30 1.99 15.05
N ILE A 88 9.55 2.72 15.88
CA ILE A 88 9.78 4.15 16.16
C ILE A 88 11.16 4.35 16.80
N SER A 89 11.53 3.48 17.74
CA SER A 89 12.80 3.55 18.47
C SER A 89 14.02 3.20 17.61
N ILE A 90 13.83 2.57 16.44
CA ILE A 90 14.89 2.15 15.53
C ILE A 90 14.48 2.52 14.09
N PRO A 91 14.50 3.82 13.74
CA PRO A 91 13.94 4.31 12.47
C PRO A 91 14.46 3.56 11.24
N GLY A 92 13.56 3.14 10.36
CA GLY A 92 13.87 2.36 9.15
C GLY A 92 14.24 0.88 9.37
N HIS A 93 14.33 0.39 10.61
CA HIS A 93 14.59 -1.03 10.88
C HIS A 93 13.31 -1.88 10.79
N GLN A 94 13.39 -2.97 10.03
CA GLN A 94 12.30 -3.94 9.84
C GLN A 94 12.13 -4.83 11.09
N VAL A 95 11.24 -4.41 12.01
CA VAL A 95 10.91 -5.16 13.22
C VAL A 95 9.99 -6.34 12.89
N PRO A 96 10.34 -7.59 13.25
CA PRO A 96 9.43 -8.72 13.11
C PRO A 96 8.28 -8.65 14.11
N TYR A 97 7.08 -8.99 13.67
CA TYR A 97 5.90 -9.08 14.54
C TYR A 97 5.05 -10.32 14.20
N ALA A 98 4.14 -10.70 15.09
CA ALA A 98 3.29 -11.89 14.95
C ALA A 98 2.02 -11.60 14.13
N SER A 99 2.19 -11.38 12.82
CA SER A 99 1.09 -11.13 11.88
C SER A 99 0.01 -12.21 11.92
N ARG A 100 -1.26 -11.79 11.89
CA ARG A 100 -2.44 -12.66 11.90
C ARG A 100 -3.15 -12.68 10.55
N PRO A 101 -3.83 -13.79 10.21
CA PRO A 101 -4.79 -13.80 9.10
C PRO A 101 -5.90 -12.76 9.34
N MET A 102 -6.25 -12.03 8.28
CA MET A 102 -7.30 -11.01 8.28
C MET A 102 -8.45 -11.47 7.36
N PRO A 103 -9.67 -10.91 7.50
CA PRO A 103 -10.83 -11.27 6.67
C PRO A 103 -10.76 -10.66 5.26
N LEU A 104 -9.56 -10.63 4.68
CA LEU A 104 -9.21 -10.11 3.37
C LEU A 104 -8.14 -11.01 2.77
N ALA A 105 -8.13 -11.13 1.45
CA ALA A 105 -7.12 -11.93 0.76
C ALA A 105 -5.70 -11.44 1.11
N ARG A 106 -4.75 -12.38 1.28
CA ARG A 106 -3.36 -12.02 1.55
C ARG A 106 -2.81 -11.14 0.42
N GLY A 107 -2.06 -10.10 0.78
CA GLY A 107 -1.51 -9.13 -0.19
C GLY A 107 -2.37 -7.88 -0.37
N TRP A 108 -3.62 -7.87 0.13
CA TRP A 108 -4.52 -6.72 0.09
C TRP A 108 -4.33 -5.82 1.32
N GLY A 109 -3.07 -5.53 1.67
CA GLY A 109 -2.78 -4.56 2.72
C GLY A 109 -2.96 -5.01 4.17
N THR A 110 -3.02 -6.32 4.44
CA THR A 110 -3.32 -6.87 5.78
C THR A 110 -2.40 -6.38 6.91
N GLY A 111 -1.16 -5.96 6.61
CA GLY A 111 -0.27 -5.34 7.60
C GLY A 111 -0.74 -3.96 8.01
N GLY A 112 -1.06 -3.11 7.04
CA GLY A 112 -1.60 -1.76 7.28
C GLY A 112 -2.89 -1.84 8.09
N ILE A 113 -3.80 -2.75 7.75
CA ILE A 113 -5.06 -2.95 8.47
C ILE A 113 -4.80 -3.34 9.93
N GLN A 114 -3.89 -4.30 10.17
CA GLN A 114 -3.56 -4.70 11.54
C GLN A 114 -2.96 -3.54 12.34
N ALA A 115 -2.11 -2.70 11.72
CA ALA A 115 -1.51 -1.55 12.37
C ALA A 115 -2.58 -0.48 12.68
N SER A 116 -3.39 -0.07 11.71
CA SER A 116 -4.44 0.94 11.88
C SER A 116 -5.47 0.52 12.93
N LEU A 117 -6.01 -0.70 12.84
CA LEU A 117 -6.98 -1.21 13.82
C LEU A 117 -6.38 -1.39 15.22
N SER A 118 -5.05 -1.51 15.34
CA SER A 118 -4.39 -1.51 16.65
C SER A 118 -4.15 -0.12 17.21
N LEU A 119 -4.18 0.92 16.38
CA LEU A 119 -3.93 2.31 16.76
C LEU A 119 -5.23 3.07 17.05
N LEU A 120 -6.29 2.81 16.28
CA LEU A 120 -7.58 3.49 16.39
C LEU A 120 -8.12 3.49 17.83
N GLY A 121 -8.36 4.69 18.33
CA GLY A 121 -9.22 5.01 19.47
C GLY A 121 -10.67 5.27 19.03
N PRO A 122 -11.60 5.37 20.00
CA PRO A 122 -13.02 5.59 19.72
C PRO A 122 -13.34 7.01 19.22
N ASP A 123 -12.48 7.98 19.53
CA ASP A 123 -12.67 9.39 19.14
C ASP A 123 -11.85 9.76 17.89
N ASP A 124 -11.16 8.79 17.28
CA ASP A 124 -10.34 9.03 16.10
C ASP A 124 -11.20 9.07 14.83
N THR A 125 -10.83 9.94 13.89
CA THR A 125 -11.35 9.99 12.54
C THR A 125 -10.41 9.26 11.58
N PHE A 126 -10.95 8.27 10.87
CA PHE A 126 -10.17 7.38 10.01
C PHE A 126 -10.32 7.68 8.51
N LYS A 127 -9.21 7.90 7.82
CA LYS A 127 -9.15 8.03 6.35
C LYS A 127 -8.43 6.83 5.74
N VAL A 128 -8.93 6.34 4.61
CA VAL A 128 -8.26 5.28 3.85
C VAL A 128 -8.20 5.63 2.37
N ILE A 129 -7.03 5.53 1.78
CA ILE A 129 -6.80 5.72 0.34
C ILE A 129 -6.03 4.55 -0.27
N ASP A 130 -6.33 4.22 -1.53
CA ASP A 130 -5.53 3.31 -2.36
C ASP A 130 -5.40 3.94 -3.76
N GLN A 131 -4.16 4.05 -4.26
CA GLN A 131 -3.82 4.83 -5.45
C GLN A 131 -4.30 6.30 -5.37
N GLY A 132 -4.26 6.91 -4.19
CA GLY A 132 -4.69 8.30 -3.98
C GLY A 132 -6.20 8.53 -3.97
N SER A 133 -7.00 7.46 -4.10
CA SER A 133 -8.46 7.52 -4.10
C SER A 133 -9.06 6.85 -2.86
N ASP A 134 -9.95 7.58 -2.21
CA ASP A 134 -10.83 7.09 -1.15
C ASP A 134 -11.87 6.09 -1.69
N GLU A 135 -12.29 6.21 -2.95
CA GLU A 135 -13.39 5.43 -3.52
C GLU A 135 -12.95 4.12 -4.19
N SER A 136 -11.66 3.81 -4.11
CA SER A 136 -11.18 2.50 -4.58
C SER A 136 -11.82 1.36 -3.77
N VAL A 137 -12.04 0.22 -4.43
CA VAL A 137 -12.67 -0.97 -3.82
C VAL A 137 -11.94 -1.41 -2.54
N ASN A 138 -10.60 -1.35 -2.54
CA ASN A 138 -9.82 -1.73 -1.38
C ASN A 138 -9.97 -0.71 -0.23
N ALA A 139 -9.90 0.60 -0.52
CA ALA A 139 -10.07 1.63 0.50
C ALA A 139 -11.47 1.59 1.12
N ALA A 140 -12.51 1.48 0.30
CA ALA A 140 -13.89 1.38 0.75
C ALA A 140 -14.13 0.16 1.65
N ASN A 141 -13.58 -1.01 1.28
CA ASN A 141 -13.70 -2.22 2.10
C ASN A 141 -13.00 -2.11 3.46
N ILE A 142 -11.84 -1.45 3.50
CA ILE A 142 -11.08 -1.25 4.74
C ILE A 142 -11.79 -0.24 5.65
N ARG A 143 -12.31 0.87 5.10
CA ARG A 143 -13.15 1.81 5.87
C ARG A 143 -14.36 1.08 6.44
N ARG A 144 -15.09 0.33 5.61
CA ARG A 144 -16.25 -0.44 6.07
C ARG A 144 -15.90 -1.41 7.19
N LEU A 145 -14.77 -2.12 7.10
CA LEU A 145 -14.31 -2.97 8.20
C LEU A 145 -14.07 -2.18 9.48
N ALA A 146 -13.42 -1.01 9.39
CA ALA A 146 -13.15 -0.15 10.54
C ALA A 146 -14.44 0.41 11.13
N SER A 147 -15.31 1.05 10.34
CA SER A 147 -16.61 1.57 10.79
C SER A 147 -17.45 0.48 11.46
N ASN A 148 -17.51 -0.70 10.85
CA ASN A 148 -18.34 -1.78 11.37
C ASN A 148 -17.78 -2.39 12.68
N THR A 149 -16.47 -2.39 12.89
CA THR A 149 -15.85 -3.10 14.04
C THR A 149 -15.31 -2.18 15.13
N ALA A 150 -15.08 -0.91 14.83
CA ALA A 150 -14.54 0.10 15.73
C ALA A 150 -15.49 1.29 15.94
N ASP A 151 -16.60 1.41 15.20
CA ASP A 151 -17.55 2.52 15.33
C ASP A 151 -16.88 3.90 15.27
N VAL A 152 -15.84 4.01 14.43
CA VAL A 152 -15.06 5.25 14.24
C VAL A 152 -15.66 6.09 13.12
N GLU A 153 -15.58 7.41 13.29
CA GLU A 153 -15.89 8.34 12.19
C GLU A 153 -14.90 8.13 11.05
N THR A 154 -15.38 8.26 9.80
CA THR A 154 -14.52 8.18 8.62
C THR A 154 -14.61 9.45 7.80
N THR A 155 -13.53 9.78 7.14
CA THR A 155 -13.44 11.00 6.33
C THR A 155 -12.71 10.76 5.02
N THR A 156 -13.07 11.53 4.01
CA THR A 156 -12.29 11.68 2.77
C THR A 156 -11.39 12.91 2.83
N ASP A 157 -11.54 13.76 3.83
CA ASP A 157 -10.72 14.96 4.02
C ASP A 157 -9.42 14.61 4.77
N THR A 158 -8.27 14.82 4.14
CA THR A 158 -6.94 14.59 4.75
C THR A 158 -6.75 15.40 6.02
N THR A 159 -7.22 16.65 6.08
CA THR A 159 -6.97 17.56 7.21
C THR A 159 -7.84 17.26 8.43
N ASN A 160 -8.85 16.40 8.28
CA ASN A 160 -9.75 16.01 9.36
C ASN A 160 -9.50 14.57 9.84
N ALA A 161 -8.43 13.91 9.40
CA ALA A 161 -8.14 12.53 9.76
C ALA A 161 -7.07 12.44 10.85
N ASP A 162 -7.28 11.66 11.90
CA ASP A 162 -6.25 11.37 12.91
C ASP A 162 -5.33 10.24 12.46
N ILE A 163 -5.92 9.22 11.81
CA ILE A 163 -5.19 8.09 11.25
C ILE A 163 -5.53 7.96 9.76
N ILE A 164 -4.49 7.95 8.93
CA ILE A 164 -4.59 7.78 7.48
C ILE A 164 -3.94 6.47 7.09
N GLN A 165 -4.72 5.50 6.63
CA GLN A 165 -4.18 4.29 6.02
C GLN A 165 -4.08 4.45 4.52
N THR A 166 -2.91 4.21 3.94
CA THR A 166 -2.68 4.41 2.51
C THR A 166 -1.99 3.24 1.83
N ARG A 167 -2.30 3.08 0.54
CA ARG A 167 -1.55 2.25 -0.40
C ARG A 167 -1.08 3.09 -1.59
N HIS A 168 0.24 3.08 -1.79
CA HIS A 168 0.98 3.67 -2.92
C HIS A 168 1.00 5.20 -3.04
N ARG A 169 0.42 5.95 -2.10
CA ARG A 169 0.48 7.41 -2.12
C ARG A 169 0.67 8.01 -0.73
N ILE A 170 1.27 9.17 -0.67
CA ILE A 170 1.16 10.09 0.47
C ILE A 170 0.29 11.27 -0.01
N PRO A 171 -0.70 11.73 0.77
CA PRO A 171 -1.53 12.87 0.40
C PRO A 171 -0.72 14.09 -0.06
N GLU A 172 -1.31 14.91 -0.93
CA GLU A 172 -0.67 16.15 -1.35
C GLU A 172 -0.69 17.20 -0.24
N GLU A 173 -1.74 17.21 0.57
CA GLU A 173 -1.85 18.06 1.75
C GLU A 173 -0.80 17.68 2.80
N VAL A 174 -0.23 18.70 3.46
CA VAL A 174 0.75 18.49 4.53
C VAL A 174 0.09 17.75 5.69
N LEU A 175 0.84 16.87 6.36
CA LEU A 175 0.36 16.20 7.57
C LEU A 175 0.92 16.85 8.83
N THR A 176 0.10 16.90 9.88
CA THR A 176 0.47 17.51 11.18
C THR A 176 1.05 16.49 12.15
N ASP A 177 1.53 16.98 13.31
CA ASP A 177 2.04 16.15 14.41
C ASP A 177 0.94 15.39 15.17
N GLU A 178 -0.33 15.75 14.95
CA GLU A 178 -1.50 15.03 15.47
C GLU A 178 -1.88 13.82 14.60
N GLN A 179 -1.33 13.71 13.39
CA GLN A 179 -1.70 12.68 12.42
C GLN A 179 -0.70 11.52 12.35
N ILE A 180 -1.23 10.31 12.16
CA ILE A 180 -0.44 9.10 11.90
C ILE A 180 -0.77 8.55 10.52
N LEU A 181 0.24 8.37 9.67
CA LEU A 181 0.07 7.77 8.35
C LEU A 181 0.62 6.34 8.31
N VAL A 182 -0.24 5.38 7.96
CA VAL A 182 0.05 3.94 7.90
C VAL A 182 0.11 3.47 6.44
N LEU A 183 1.31 3.15 5.96
CA LEU A 183 1.55 2.64 4.61
C LEU A 183 1.48 1.12 4.53
N GLN A 184 0.73 0.64 3.54
CA GLN A 184 0.67 -0.77 3.17
C GLN A 184 1.92 -1.20 2.40
N VAL A 185 2.64 -2.19 2.92
CA VAL A 185 3.91 -2.65 2.34
C VAL A 185 3.77 -4.09 1.81
N PRO A 186 3.99 -4.33 0.50
CA PRO A 186 4.01 -5.67 -0.04
C PRO A 186 5.34 -6.39 0.19
N VAL A 187 6.46 -5.67 0.14
CA VAL A 187 7.82 -6.18 0.31
C VAL A 187 8.63 -5.15 1.08
N THR A 188 9.28 -5.55 2.18
CA THR A 188 9.85 -4.61 3.17
C THR A 188 11.32 -4.29 2.95
N ASP A 189 12.03 -5.19 2.29
CA ASP A 189 13.47 -5.11 2.16
C ASP A 189 13.86 -4.56 0.78
N PRO A 190 14.44 -3.35 0.70
CA PRO A 190 14.88 -2.78 -0.56
C PRO A 190 15.99 -3.65 -1.20
N LEU A 191 16.77 -4.40 -0.41
CA LEU A 191 17.80 -5.30 -0.93
C LEU A 191 17.23 -6.54 -1.62
N ARG A 192 15.92 -6.81 -1.52
CA ARG A 192 15.30 -7.99 -2.15
C ARG A 192 15.49 -8.02 -3.66
N LYS A 193 15.55 -6.85 -4.31
CA LYS A 193 15.81 -6.73 -5.76
C LYS A 193 17.22 -7.19 -6.16
N VAL A 194 18.19 -7.03 -5.26
CA VAL A 194 19.62 -7.32 -5.54
C VAL A 194 20.09 -8.64 -4.95
N ASP A 195 19.39 -9.14 -3.93
CA ASP A 195 19.68 -10.43 -3.29
C ASP A 195 18.41 -10.99 -2.66
N GLY A 196 17.98 -12.17 -3.14
CA GLY A 196 16.78 -12.84 -2.65
C GLY A 196 16.91 -13.38 -1.21
N SER A 197 18.12 -13.53 -0.67
CA SER A 197 18.35 -14.16 0.64
C SER A 197 18.03 -13.24 1.81
N ASP A 198 16.93 -13.53 2.52
CA ASP A 198 16.53 -12.79 3.73
C ASP A 198 17.60 -12.83 4.83
N ALA A 199 18.22 -13.99 5.04
CA ALA A 199 19.28 -14.16 6.03
C ALA A 199 20.50 -13.29 5.70
N ALA A 200 20.90 -13.23 4.43
CA ALA A 200 22.01 -12.40 3.99
C ALA A 200 21.68 -10.91 4.14
N ASN A 201 20.46 -10.49 3.78
CA ASN A 201 20.06 -9.09 3.87
C ASN A 201 19.92 -8.61 5.32
N ARG A 202 19.41 -9.43 6.25
CA ARG A 202 19.42 -9.11 7.69
C ARG A 202 20.84 -8.86 8.20
N ARG A 203 21.81 -9.68 7.77
CA ARG A 203 23.23 -9.47 8.09
C ARG A 203 23.77 -8.17 7.50
N ARG A 204 23.37 -7.81 6.28
CA ARG A 204 23.71 -6.52 5.66
C ARG A 204 23.15 -5.33 6.44
N HIS A 205 21.89 -5.35 6.84
CA HIS A 205 21.31 -4.31 7.70
C HIS A 205 22.05 -4.18 9.04
N ALA A 206 22.36 -5.31 9.68
CA ALA A 206 23.12 -5.35 10.93
C ALA A 206 24.50 -4.67 10.79
N HIS A 207 25.21 -4.92 9.69
CA HIS A 207 26.54 -4.34 9.45
C HIS A 207 26.54 -3.02 8.67
N ARG A 208 25.38 -2.44 8.32
CA ARG A 208 25.25 -1.28 7.41
C ARG A 208 25.96 -1.52 6.06
N ASN A 209 25.95 -2.77 5.58
CA ASN A 209 26.60 -3.13 4.32
C ASN A 209 25.60 -3.05 3.16
N TYR A 210 25.43 -1.87 2.59
CA TYR A 210 24.51 -1.59 1.48
C TYR A 210 25.20 -1.47 0.11
N GLY A 211 26.47 -1.89 0.00
CA GLY A 211 27.24 -1.77 -1.24
C GLY A 211 26.56 -2.41 -2.46
N LYS A 212 25.86 -3.54 -2.27
CA LYS A 212 25.08 -4.17 -3.36
C LYS A 212 24.00 -3.26 -3.94
N MET A 213 23.34 -2.45 -3.11
CA MET A 213 22.34 -1.50 -3.60
C MET A 213 23.02 -0.42 -4.45
N TRP A 214 24.15 0.12 -4.00
CA TRP A 214 24.90 1.10 -4.77
C TRP A 214 25.38 0.57 -6.12
N VAL A 215 25.86 -0.68 -6.19
CA VAL A 215 26.22 -1.32 -7.46
C VAL A 215 25.02 -1.42 -8.38
N HIS A 216 23.87 -1.85 -7.87
CA HIS A 216 22.64 -1.93 -8.66
C HIS A 216 22.20 -0.56 -9.20
N LEU A 217 22.24 0.50 -8.39
CA LEU A 217 21.93 1.86 -8.86
C LEU A 217 22.91 2.31 -9.94
N TYR A 218 24.21 1.99 -9.80
CA TYR A 218 25.21 2.32 -10.80
C TYR A 218 24.95 1.58 -12.13
N GLU A 219 24.61 0.29 -12.06
CA GLU A 219 24.21 -0.49 -13.25
C GLU A 219 23.02 0.16 -13.98
N THR A 220 22.00 0.67 -13.25
CA THR A 220 20.89 1.37 -13.89
C THR A 220 21.33 2.66 -14.59
N VAL A 221 22.27 3.41 -14.00
CA VAL A 221 22.80 4.63 -14.60
C VAL A 221 23.61 4.33 -15.86
N VAL A 222 24.40 3.25 -15.87
CA VAL A 222 25.16 2.83 -17.05
C VAL A 222 24.24 2.37 -18.18
N GLU A 223 23.16 1.65 -17.87
CA GLU A 223 22.25 1.11 -18.87
C GLU A 223 21.29 2.17 -19.43
N TRP A 224 20.75 3.06 -18.58
CA TRP A 224 19.67 3.97 -18.94
C TRP A 224 20.04 5.45 -18.90
N GLY A 225 21.25 5.80 -18.45
CA GLY A 225 21.68 7.19 -18.23
C GLY A 225 21.12 7.81 -16.94
N GLU A 226 20.22 7.12 -16.24
CA GLU A 226 19.58 7.57 -15.00
C GLU A 226 19.25 6.39 -14.07
N ILE A 227 18.90 6.69 -12.82
CA ILE A 227 18.40 5.67 -11.88
C ILE A 227 16.94 5.35 -12.24
N ASN A 228 16.74 4.27 -12.98
CA ASN A 228 15.44 3.82 -13.48
C ASN A 228 14.64 3.05 -12.41
N ILE A 229 14.23 3.74 -11.34
CA ILE A 229 13.36 3.19 -10.28
C ILE A 229 12.17 4.13 -10.07
N ALA A 230 11.00 3.78 -10.62
CA ALA A 230 9.82 4.64 -10.56
C ALA A 230 9.10 4.66 -9.18
N ALA A 231 9.14 3.56 -8.43
CA ALA A 231 8.49 3.44 -7.13
C ALA A 231 9.32 2.56 -6.19
N ARG A 232 9.02 2.65 -4.88
CA ARG A 232 9.79 1.96 -3.83
C ARG A 232 11.27 2.36 -3.86
N TYR A 233 11.52 3.65 -4.06
CA TYR A 233 12.87 4.15 -4.23
C TYR A 233 13.68 3.94 -2.93
N PRO A 234 14.85 3.26 -2.96
CA PRO A 234 15.61 2.98 -1.75
C PRO A 234 16.03 4.27 -1.03
N THR A 235 15.71 4.36 0.26
CA THR A 235 15.95 5.57 1.07
C THR A 235 16.79 5.25 2.30
N MET A 236 17.71 6.14 2.65
CA MET A 236 18.45 6.11 3.90
C MET A 236 17.64 6.85 4.97
N VAL A 237 17.32 6.17 6.07
CA VAL A 237 16.59 6.74 7.20
C VAL A 237 17.54 6.94 8.38
N ALA A 238 17.49 8.12 8.99
CA ALA A 238 18.31 8.52 10.13
C ALA A 238 19.80 8.28 9.89
N GLY A 239 20.26 8.42 8.65
CA GLY A 239 21.64 8.14 8.23
C GLY A 239 22.11 6.70 8.48
N ARG A 240 21.21 5.73 8.74
CA ARG A 240 21.61 4.39 9.22
C ARG A 240 20.94 3.21 8.52
N TYR A 241 19.62 3.21 8.39
CA TYR A 241 18.90 2.07 7.82
C TYR A 241 18.48 2.37 6.39
N LEU A 242 18.84 1.46 5.47
CA LEU A 242 18.26 1.44 4.13
C LEU A 242 16.84 0.90 4.24
N MET A 243 15.86 1.66 3.74
CA MET A 243 14.43 1.40 3.88
C MET A 243 13.75 1.38 2.51
N ASP A 244 12.76 0.50 2.37
CA ASP A 244 11.76 0.57 1.30
C ASP A 244 10.61 1.48 1.76
N PRO A 245 10.33 2.61 1.08
CA PRO A 245 9.30 3.55 1.51
C PRO A 245 7.89 3.11 1.11
N SER A 246 7.66 1.80 0.94
CA SER A 246 6.49 1.21 0.29
C SER A 246 6.39 1.61 -1.19
N PRO A 247 5.41 1.10 -1.97
CA PRO A 247 5.24 1.42 -3.38
C PRO A 247 4.69 2.81 -3.67
N ILE A 248 5.18 3.83 -2.95
CA ILE A 248 4.98 5.23 -3.30
C ILE A 248 5.86 5.61 -4.50
N PRO A 249 5.40 6.54 -5.35
CA PRO A 249 6.22 7.10 -6.44
C PRO A 249 7.38 7.92 -5.88
N ARG A 250 8.39 8.21 -6.71
CA ARG A 250 9.51 9.10 -6.32
C ARG A 250 9.00 10.46 -5.85
N TRP A 251 7.94 10.97 -6.47
CA TRP A 251 7.22 12.19 -6.09
C TRP A 251 6.91 12.29 -4.60
N ASP A 252 6.49 11.19 -3.97
CA ASP A 252 6.07 11.22 -2.57
C ASP A 252 7.24 11.03 -1.60
N VAL A 253 8.40 10.51 -2.05
CA VAL A 253 9.53 10.21 -1.16
C VAL A 253 10.03 11.46 -0.39
N PRO A 254 10.17 12.65 -1.00
CA PRO A 254 10.54 13.86 -0.26
C PRO A 254 9.60 14.23 0.89
N LYS A 255 8.32 13.82 0.85
CA LYS A 255 7.34 14.08 1.92
C LYS A 255 7.69 13.37 3.24
N LEU A 256 8.55 12.35 3.20
CA LEU A 256 9.00 11.63 4.39
C LEU A 256 10.10 12.38 5.15
N ASN A 257 10.81 13.32 4.50
CA ASN A 257 12.00 13.93 5.06
C ASN A 257 11.65 15.07 6.02
N HIS A 258 12.02 14.93 7.30
CA HIS A 258 11.75 15.93 8.35
C HIS A 258 10.28 16.36 8.47
N ALA A 259 9.35 15.48 8.12
CA ALA A 259 7.92 15.70 8.30
C ALA A 259 7.52 15.71 9.79
N ASP A 260 6.41 16.38 10.10
CA ASP A 260 5.91 16.54 11.47
C ASP A 260 5.07 15.32 11.92
N SER A 261 4.47 14.60 10.98
CA SER A 261 3.67 13.40 11.22
C SER A 261 4.50 12.12 11.42
N LEU A 262 3.90 11.13 12.09
CA LEU A 262 4.48 9.78 12.21
C LEU A 262 4.11 8.89 11.01
N PHE A 263 5.12 8.25 10.39
CA PHE A 263 4.90 7.27 9.32
C PHE A 263 5.17 5.85 9.82
N ILE A 264 4.18 4.97 9.65
CA ILE A 264 4.27 3.54 9.98
C ILE A 264 4.14 2.73 8.69
N PHE A 265 5.02 1.78 8.50
CA PHE A 265 5.07 0.93 7.31
C PHE A 265 4.85 -0.52 7.73
N ALA A 266 3.75 -1.13 7.28
CA ALA A 266 3.31 -2.42 7.79
C ALA A 266 3.11 -3.46 6.68
N ALA A 267 3.87 -4.55 6.77
CA ALA A 267 3.80 -5.69 5.87
C ALA A 267 3.23 -6.93 6.58
N GLY A 268 2.00 -7.27 6.24
CA GLY A 268 1.28 -8.41 6.82
C GLY A 268 1.87 -9.76 6.39
N ARG A 269 2.16 -9.90 5.09
CA ARG A 269 2.67 -11.15 4.50
C ARG A 269 4.11 -11.45 4.92
N GLU A 270 4.94 -10.42 5.05
CA GLU A 270 6.34 -10.56 5.45
C GLU A 270 6.53 -10.49 6.98
N ALA A 271 5.45 -10.17 7.70
CA ALA A 271 5.42 -10.05 9.15
C ALA A 271 6.49 -9.07 9.66
N ARG A 272 6.55 -7.89 9.05
CA ARG A 272 7.46 -6.80 9.39
C ARG A 272 6.72 -5.49 9.55
N ILE A 273 7.18 -4.68 10.49
CA ILE A 273 6.76 -3.30 10.69
C ILE A 273 7.99 -2.42 10.90
N TYR A 274 7.95 -1.21 10.37
CA TYR A 274 9.01 -0.22 10.51
C TYR A 274 8.39 1.18 10.49
N ALA A 275 9.16 2.19 10.89
CA ALA A 275 8.63 3.54 11.05
C ALA A 275 9.67 4.60 10.71
N VAL A 276 9.17 5.78 10.36
CA VAL A 276 9.90 7.04 10.32
C VAL A 276 9.22 7.97 11.33
N PRO A 277 9.85 8.24 12.49
CA PRO A 277 9.33 9.21 13.45
C PRO A 277 9.36 10.64 12.89
N PRO A 278 8.58 11.56 13.49
CA PRO A 278 8.66 12.98 13.19
C PRO A 278 10.09 13.53 13.20
N HIS A 279 10.34 14.51 12.35
CA HIS A 279 11.61 15.24 12.21
C HIS A 279 12.84 14.37 11.91
N THR A 280 12.64 13.17 11.34
CA THR A 280 13.72 12.26 10.97
C THR A 280 14.24 12.56 9.55
N SER A 281 15.57 12.53 9.36
CA SER A 281 16.17 12.61 8.03
C SER A 281 15.83 11.35 7.21
N VAL A 282 15.29 11.56 6.01
CA VAL A 282 15.00 10.53 5.01
C VAL A 282 15.54 10.99 3.67
N GLU A 283 16.56 10.29 3.19
CA GLU A 283 17.32 10.70 2.00
C GLU A 283 17.26 9.59 0.95
N PRO A 284 16.66 9.83 -0.23
CA PRO A 284 16.77 8.91 -1.36
C PRO A 284 18.24 8.64 -1.71
N LEU A 285 18.60 7.40 -1.99
CA LEU A 285 19.96 7.09 -2.44
C LEU A 285 20.24 7.73 -3.80
N ALA A 286 21.24 8.60 -3.86
CA ALA A 286 21.67 9.27 -5.09
C ALA A 286 23.20 9.33 -5.13
N PHE A 287 23.78 9.47 -6.33
CA PHE A 287 25.21 9.74 -6.48
C PHE A 287 25.46 11.24 -6.45
N GLU A 288 26.68 11.67 -6.13
CA GLU A 288 27.03 13.10 -6.10
C GLU A 288 26.83 13.77 -7.48
N ASP A 289 27.11 13.04 -8.56
CA ASP A 289 26.95 13.48 -9.95
C ASP A 289 25.57 13.17 -10.55
N ARG A 290 24.72 12.42 -9.82
CA ARG A 290 23.37 12.02 -10.26
C ARG A 290 22.37 12.22 -9.13
N THR A 291 21.76 13.40 -9.11
CA THR A 291 20.78 13.78 -8.08
C THR A 291 19.45 13.02 -8.24
N PHE A 292 18.76 12.82 -7.11
CA PHE A 292 17.42 12.25 -7.10
C PHE A 292 16.44 13.12 -7.89
N GLN A 293 15.66 12.48 -8.76
CA GLN A 293 14.64 13.13 -9.59
C GLN A 293 13.27 12.56 -9.28
N VAL A 294 12.25 13.41 -9.33
CA VAL A 294 10.84 13.01 -9.24
C VAL A 294 10.20 12.98 -10.61
N GLU A 295 9.01 12.39 -10.72
CA GLU A 295 8.20 12.43 -11.93
C GLU A 295 7.93 13.88 -12.36
N ARG A 296 8.04 14.15 -13.66
CA ARG A 296 7.78 15.46 -14.27
C ARG A 296 6.61 15.31 -15.24
N PHE A 297 5.76 16.33 -15.30
CA PHE A 297 4.61 16.36 -16.19
C PHE A 297 4.65 17.65 -17.07
N PRO A 298 5.58 17.77 -18.03
CA PRO A 298 5.79 19.01 -18.78
C PRO A 298 4.55 19.40 -19.58
N GLY A 299 4.07 20.64 -19.38
CA GLY A 299 2.89 21.16 -20.09
C GLY A 299 1.57 20.48 -19.72
N ALA A 300 1.57 19.53 -18.79
CA ALA A 300 0.38 18.88 -18.30
C ALA A 300 -0.15 19.59 -17.06
N SER A 301 -1.47 19.63 -16.95
CA SER A 301 -2.20 20.06 -15.77
C SER A 301 -3.33 19.07 -15.54
N CYS A 302 -3.82 19.00 -14.30
CA CYS A 302 -5.01 18.22 -14.02
C CYS A 302 -6.19 18.78 -14.83
N HIS A 303 -6.81 17.93 -15.64
CA HIS A 303 -7.99 18.27 -16.44
C HIS A 303 -9.17 18.77 -15.60
N ALA A 304 -9.26 18.36 -14.34
CA ALA A 304 -10.37 18.68 -13.46
C ALA A 304 -10.15 19.98 -12.66
N CYS A 305 -8.98 20.17 -12.03
CA CYS A 305 -8.72 21.33 -11.15
C CYS A 305 -7.62 22.28 -11.65
N GLY A 306 -6.96 21.97 -12.78
CA GLY A 306 -5.88 22.78 -13.33
C GLY A 306 -4.52 22.67 -12.64
N SER A 307 -4.40 21.85 -11.60
CA SER A 307 -3.17 21.67 -10.82
C SER A 307 -1.98 21.22 -11.68
N THR A 308 -0.83 21.88 -11.51
CA THR A 308 0.46 21.52 -12.13
C THR A 308 1.49 21.04 -11.11
N ASP A 309 1.17 21.14 -9.83
CA ASP A 309 2.02 20.84 -8.67
C ASP A 309 1.45 19.66 -7.89
N THR A 310 0.94 18.63 -8.54
CA THR A 310 0.47 17.41 -7.87
C THR A 310 0.93 16.21 -8.66
N TYR A 311 1.00 15.04 -8.02
CA TYR A 311 1.22 13.82 -8.78
C TYR A 311 0.04 13.58 -9.71
N LEU A 312 0.31 13.52 -11.02
CA LEU A 312 -0.71 13.29 -12.03
C LEU A 312 -0.73 11.82 -12.45
N THR A 313 -1.92 11.34 -12.78
CA THR A 313 -2.16 10.06 -13.44
C THR A 313 -2.67 10.32 -14.83
N GLU A 314 -2.12 9.58 -15.78
CA GLU A 314 -2.57 9.54 -17.15
C GLU A 314 -3.85 8.71 -17.26
N VAL A 315 -4.88 9.27 -17.89
CA VAL A 315 -6.15 8.61 -18.15
C VAL A 315 -6.37 8.59 -19.65
N GLU A 316 -6.49 7.37 -20.20
CA GLU A 316 -6.83 7.14 -21.60
C GLU A 316 -8.34 6.95 -21.71
N THR A 317 -8.96 7.64 -22.65
CA THR A 317 -10.39 7.51 -22.98
C THR A 317 -10.62 6.47 -24.08
N ASP A 318 -11.86 6.02 -24.22
CA ASP A 318 -12.24 5.00 -25.22
C ASP A 318 -11.94 5.43 -26.68
N ASP A 319 -11.86 6.72 -26.96
CA ASP A 319 -11.47 7.29 -28.26
C ASP A 319 -9.95 7.51 -28.42
N GLY A 320 -9.15 7.06 -27.45
CA GLY A 320 -7.68 7.15 -27.46
C GLY A 320 -7.13 8.52 -27.11
N SER A 321 -7.97 9.44 -26.63
CA SER A 321 -7.50 10.71 -26.07
C SER A 321 -6.86 10.47 -24.70
N VAL A 322 -5.84 11.26 -24.38
CA VAL A 322 -5.14 11.16 -23.11
C VAL A 322 -5.29 12.48 -22.37
N TYR A 323 -5.72 12.40 -21.11
CA TYR A 323 -5.70 13.54 -20.20
C TYR A 323 -5.06 13.17 -18.87
N TYR A 324 -4.59 14.19 -18.16
CA TYR A 324 -3.96 14.02 -16.85
C TYR A 324 -4.94 14.42 -15.75
N SER A 325 -4.95 13.68 -14.65
CA SER A 325 -5.73 14.04 -13.45
C SER A 325 -4.86 13.95 -12.21
N CYS A 326 -5.11 14.80 -11.21
CA CYS A 326 -4.57 14.60 -9.87
C CYS A 326 -4.89 13.18 -9.41
N ASN A 327 -3.86 12.50 -8.89
CA ASN A 327 -4.04 11.18 -8.33
C ASN A 327 -4.64 11.25 -6.91
N ASP A 328 -4.33 12.29 -6.14
CA ASP A 328 -5.02 12.58 -4.87
C ASP A 328 -6.40 13.19 -5.17
N ALA A 329 -7.45 12.38 -5.03
CA ALA A 329 -8.81 12.78 -5.38
C ALA A 329 -9.39 13.81 -4.39
N SER A 330 -9.05 13.70 -3.11
CA SER A 330 -9.55 14.60 -2.06
C SER A 330 -9.04 16.02 -2.28
N PHE A 331 -7.73 16.16 -2.47
CA PHE A 331 -7.12 17.46 -2.73
C PHE A 331 -7.57 18.05 -4.07
N CYS A 332 -7.72 17.22 -5.10
CA CYS A 332 -8.28 17.64 -6.39
C CYS A 332 -9.67 18.26 -6.24
N HIS A 333 -10.55 17.62 -5.46
CA HIS A 333 -11.91 18.12 -5.22
C HIS A 333 -11.90 19.47 -4.51
N LYS A 334 -11.04 19.64 -3.50
CA LYS A 334 -10.86 20.94 -2.81
C LYS A 334 -10.39 22.02 -3.78
N ARG A 335 -9.45 21.69 -4.68
CA ARG A 335 -8.94 22.63 -5.68
C ARG A 335 -9.91 22.97 -6.80
N GLN A 336 -10.85 22.09 -7.14
CA GLN A 336 -11.96 22.46 -8.05
C GLN A 336 -12.82 23.59 -7.45
N GLN A 337 -12.99 23.61 -6.13
CA GLN A 337 -13.73 24.65 -5.43
C GLN A 337 -12.88 25.89 -5.14
N LYS A 338 -11.59 25.68 -4.85
CA LYS A 338 -10.60 26.72 -4.51
C LYS A 338 -9.28 26.46 -5.27
N PRO A 339 -9.13 26.94 -6.51
CA PRO A 339 -7.97 26.61 -7.36
C PRO A 339 -6.61 26.97 -6.76
N GLU A 340 -6.57 28.08 -6.01
CA GLU A 340 -5.36 28.62 -5.37
C GLU A 340 -5.07 27.97 -4.00
N LEU A 341 -5.70 26.83 -3.67
CA LEU A 341 -5.49 26.18 -2.37
C LEU A 341 -4.10 25.56 -2.30
N ASP A 342 -3.27 26.10 -1.43
CA ASP A 342 -1.95 25.53 -1.13
C ASP A 342 -2.06 24.21 -0.35
N ARG A 343 -1.00 23.39 -0.42
CA ARG A 343 -0.96 22.08 0.25
C ARG A 343 -0.97 22.19 1.78
N ASP A 344 -0.54 23.33 2.33
CA ASP A 344 -0.45 23.63 3.75
C ASP A 344 -1.55 24.59 4.24
N HIS A 345 -2.65 24.74 3.48
CA HIS A 345 -3.74 25.68 3.76
C HIS A 345 -4.38 25.59 5.16
N HIS A 346 -4.24 24.45 5.83
CA HIS A 346 -4.78 24.19 7.16
C HIS A 346 -3.77 24.49 8.28
N LEU A 347 -2.52 24.82 7.95
CA LEU A 347 -1.47 25.17 8.91
C LEU A 347 -1.48 26.68 9.18
N GLU A 348 -1.19 27.07 10.42
CA GLU A 348 -1.02 28.47 10.79
C GLU A 348 0.24 29.10 10.14
N GLN A 349 1.25 28.28 9.86
CA GLN A 349 2.51 28.70 9.25
C GLN A 349 2.83 27.80 8.06
N SER A 350 3.09 28.44 6.91
CA SER A 350 3.45 27.73 5.69
C SER A 350 4.77 26.96 5.84
N THR A 351 4.85 25.79 5.22
CA THR A 351 6.03 24.92 5.25
C THR A 351 6.55 24.62 3.85
N ASN A 352 7.75 25.12 3.55
CA ASN A 352 8.45 24.85 2.29
C ASN A 352 9.09 23.44 2.22
N ARG A 353 8.71 22.52 3.12
CA ARG A 353 9.35 21.20 3.26
C ARG A 353 8.53 20.03 2.71
N TRP A 354 7.25 20.24 2.40
CA TRP A 354 6.36 19.12 2.02
C TRP A 354 6.40 18.80 0.52
N GLY A 355 6.88 17.62 0.20
CA GLY A 355 6.87 17.08 -1.16
C GLY A 355 7.96 17.65 -2.07
N PRO A 356 7.88 17.37 -3.37
CA PRO A 356 8.89 17.81 -4.30
C PRO A 356 8.84 19.34 -4.42
N LYS A 357 10.02 19.96 -4.36
CA LYS A 357 10.17 21.37 -4.72
C LYS A 357 9.94 21.46 -6.22
N MET A 358 8.92 22.20 -6.63
CA MET A 358 8.71 22.54 -8.03
C MET A 358 9.97 23.26 -8.51
N SER A 359 10.71 22.66 -9.44
CA SER A 359 11.76 23.37 -10.15
C SER A 359 11.08 24.46 -10.98
N ASP A 360 11.59 25.68 -10.88
CA ASP A 360 11.18 26.77 -11.74
C ASP A 360 11.39 26.32 -13.20
N PRO A 361 10.36 26.29 -14.06
CA PRO A 361 10.54 25.88 -15.46
C PRO A 361 11.57 26.76 -16.21
N ASP A 362 11.91 27.93 -15.68
CA ASP A 362 12.96 28.84 -16.18
C ASP A 362 14.35 28.61 -15.57
N SER A 363 14.53 27.74 -14.57
CA SER A 363 15.87 27.36 -14.13
C SER A 363 16.47 26.38 -15.13
N GLY A 364 17.11 26.94 -16.16
CA GLY A 364 17.87 26.23 -17.18
C GLY A 364 19.06 25.46 -16.60
N ASP A 365 18.79 24.37 -15.87
CA ASP A 365 19.76 23.31 -15.59
C ASP A 365 19.96 22.53 -16.90
N THR A 366 20.60 23.20 -17.86
CA THR A 366 21.36 22.53 -18.90
C THR A 366 22.44 21.75 -18.18
N VAL A 367 22.29 20.43 -18.16
CA VAL A 367 23.39 19.51 -17.88
C VAL A 367 24.50 19.87 -18.87
N GLY A 368 25.51 20.59 -18.38
CA GLY A 368 26.68 20.93 -19.17
C GLY A 368 27.40 19.64 -19.56
N ASP A 369 27.61 19.48 -20.86
CA ASP A 369 28.57 18.52 -21.40
C ASP A 369 29.93 18.70 -20.69
N PRO A 370 30.57 17.61 -20.22
CA PRO A 370 31.94 17.70 -19.77
C PRO A 370 32.88 17.77 -20.99
N GLU A 371 33.60 18.88 -21.13
CA GLU A 371 34.88 18.92 -21.86
C GLU A 371 35.97 18.13 -21.11
#